data_AF-A0AA38CIE5-F1
#
_entry.id   AF-A0AA38CIE5-F1
#
_cell.length_a   1.000
_cell.length_b   1.000
_cell.length_c   1.000
_cell.angle_alpha   90.00
_cell.angle_beta   90.00
_cell.angle_gamma   90.00
#
_symmetry.space_group_name_H-M   'P 1'
#
loop_
_entity.id
_entity.type
_entity.pdbx_description
1 polymer ?
#
loop_
_entity_poly.entity_id
_entity_poly.type
_entity_poly.pdbx_seq_one_letter_code
_entity_poly.pdbx_strand_id
1 'polypeptide(L)'
;IGQLATVPPKQRTKNAIAHAVRIPQELPDLAFREDFILEKIVGPLSSGHLRLLTTNVDDNPSVTFNYFQNPQDLQHCVQGMQIISKLAGTNPQATVMMLG
;
A
#
# COMPACT_ATOMS: atom_id res chain seq x y z
N ILE A 1 7.35 -0.03 7.40
CA ILE A 1 7.25 0.38 5.98
C ILE A 1 5.99 1.21 5.71
N GLY A 2 4.86 0.97 6.39
CA GLY A 2 3.61 1.73 6.22
C GLY A 2 3.73 3.25 6.42
N GLN A 3 4.32 3.72 7.52
CA GLN A 3 4.49 5.16 7.78
C GLN A 3 5.56 5.82 6.88
N LEU A 4 6.56 5.08 6.39
CA LEU A 4 7.55 5.63 5.46
C LEU A 4 6.92 5.98 4.10
N ALA A 5 5.81 5.33 3.74
CA ALA A 5 5.07 5.61 2.53
C ALA A 5 4.49 7.05 2.51
N THR A 6 4.19 7.63 3.68
CA THR A 6 3.69 9.02 3.82
C THR A 6 4.80 10.06 3.67
N VAL A 7 6.07 9.67 3.81
CA VAL A 7 7.22 10.54 3.55
C VAL A 7 7.47 10.59 2.03
N PRO A 8 7.53 11.79 1.41
CA PRO A 8 7.86 11.94 0.00
C PRO A 8 9.16 11.21 -0.35
N PRO A 9 9.26 10.50 -1.50
CA PRO A 9 10.43 9.70 -1.83
C PRO A 9 11.77 10.42 -1.68
N LYS A 10 11.83 11.69 -2.12
CA LYS A 10 13.02 12.55 -2.02
C LYS A 10 13.44 12.90 -0.59
N GLN A 11 12.51 12.77 0.36
CA GLN A 11 12.72 13.08 1.78
C GLN A 11 12.96 11.82 2.61
N ARG A 12 12.98 10.61 2.01
CA ARG A 12 13.29 9.33 2.68
C ARG A 12 14.80 9.16 2.93
N THR A 13 15.39 10.12 3.63
CA THR A 13 16.79 10.08 4.07
C THR A 13 17.04 8.93 5.05
N LYS A 14 18.30 8.56 5.30
CA LYS A 14 18.65 7.53 6.30
C LYS A 14 18.03 7.82 7.68
N ASN A 15 17.99 9.09 8.08
CA ASN A 15 17.38 9.51 9.33
C ASN A 15 15.85 9.39 9.29
N ALA A 16 15.20 9.76 8.19
CA ALA A 16 13.75 9.57 8.02
C ALA A 16 13.36 8.09 8.02
N ILE A 17 14.18 7.22 7.40
CA ILE A 17 13.99 5.78 7.42
C ILE A 17 14.18 5.25 8.85
N ALA A 18 15.26 5.63 9.54
CA ALA A 18 15.51 5.23 10.91
C ALA A 18 14.41 5.70 11.87
N HIS A 19 13.87 6.90 11.65
CA HIS A 19 12.73 7.43 12.40
C HIS A 19 11.46 6.62 12.09
N ALA A 20 11.12 6.39 10.82
CA ALA A 20 9.95 5.59 10.43
C ALA A 20 9.99 4.12 10.89
N VAL A 21 11.18 3.58 11.15
CA VAL A 21 11.36 2.26 11.78
C VAL A 21 11.10 2.30 13.29
N ARG A 22 11.39 3.42 13.95
CA ARG A 22 11.13 3.65 15.39
C ARG A 22 9.70 4.11 15.68
N ILE A 23 9.05 4.80 14.74
CA ILE A 23 7.67 5.29 14.87
C ILE A 23 6.69 4.21 15.39
N PRO A 24 6.67 2.96 14.89
CA PRO A 24 5.83 1.89 15.45
C PRO A 24 6.02 1.63 16.96
N GLN A 25 7.19 1.96 17.52
CA GLN A 25 7.50 1.84 18.95
C GLN A 25 7.06 3.07 19.76
N GLU A 26 6.75 4.19 19.09
CA GLU A 26 6.44 5.50 19.70
C GLU A 26 5.02 6.00 19.39
N LEU A 27 4.25 5.29 18.55
CA LEU A 27 2.88 5.64 18.21
C LEU A 27 1.95 5.38 19.40
N PRO A 28 1.08 6.35 19.79
CA PRO A 28 0.02 6.06 20.74
C PRO A 28 -0.92 4.99 20.14
N ASP A 29 -1.34 4.03 20.99
CA ASP A 29 -2.23 2.89 20.73
C ASP A 29 -3.41 3.12 19.75
N LEU A 30 -3.81 4.36 19.52
CA LEU A 30 -4.95 4.72 18.68
C LEU A 30 -4.70 4.60 17.16
N ALA A 31 -3.47 4.75 16.67
CA ALA A 31 -3.21 4.74 15.22
C ALA A 31 -3.02 3.32 14.64
N PHE A 32 -2.80 2.33 15.51
CA PHE A 32 -2.65 0.92 15.18
C PHE A 32 -3.36 0.06 16.24
N ARG A 33 -4.65 0.31 16.51
CA ARG A 33 -5.44 -0.71 17.22
C ARG A 33 -5.39 -2.00 16.39
N GLU A 34 -4.89 -3.06 17.02
CA GLU A 34 -3.97 -4.04 16.46
C GLU A 34 -4.47 -5.04 15.41
N ASP A 35 -5.64 -4.90 14.81
CA ASP A 35 -6.13 -5.95 13.89
C ASP A 35 -6.43 -5.37 12.52
N PHE A 36 -5.43 -5.27 11.64
CA PHE A 36 -5.70 -4.96 10.24
C PHE A 36 -5.20 -6.07 9.31
N ILE A 37 -6.06 -6.49 8.39
CA ILE A 37 -5.74 -7.47 7.35
C ILE A 37 -5.52 -6.71 6.04
N LEU A 38 -4.33 -6.85 5.47
CA LEU A 38 -3.97 -6.31 4.16
C LEU A 38 -4.04 -7.41 3.11
N GLU A 39 -4.77 -7.12 2.03
CA GLU A 39 -4.82 -7.93 0.82
C GLU A 39 -3.91 -7.31 -0.25
N LYS A 40 -3.16 -8.16 -0.95
CA LYS A 40 -2.40 -7.75 -2.13
C LYS A 40 -2.47 -8.86 -3.17
N ILE A 41 -2.99 -8.54 -4.34
CA ILE A 41 -2.98 -9.45 -5.48
C ILE A 41 -1.55 -9.74 -5.94
N VAL A 42 -1.30 -10.99 -6.30
CA VAL A 42 -0.03 -11.40 -6.90
C VAL A 42 0.05 -10.82 -8.30
N GLY A 43 1.10 -10.01 -8.54
CA GLY A 43 1.55 -9.59 -9.87
C GLY A 43 0.43 -9.26 -10.86
N PRO A 44 -0.08 -8.03 -10.89
CA PRO A 44 -1.21 -7.71 -11.76
C PRO A 44 -0.86 -7.97 -13.23
N LEU A 45 -1.85 -8.39 -14.01
CA LEU A 45 -1.77 -8.43 -15.47
C LEU A 45 -1.89 -7.03 -16.07
N SER A 46 -2.51 -6.11 -15.35
CA SER A 46 -2.54 -4.69 -15.68
C SER A 46 -1.13 -4.11 -15.61
N SER A 47 -0.77 -3.40 -16.66
CA SER A 47 0.47 -2.63 -16.75
C SER A 47 0.18 -1.21 -17.18
N GLY A 48 0.96 -0.27 -16.67
CA GLY A 48 0.92 1.11 -17.14
C GLY A 48 2.28 1.59 -17.63
N HIS A 49 2.54 2.89 -17.49
CA HIS A 49 3.75 3.49 -18.03
C HIS A 49 4.31 4.58 -17.11
N LEU A 50 5.60 4.82 -17.27
CA LEU A 50 6.32 5.93 -16.68
C LEU A 50 6.85 6.82 -17.79
N ARG A 51 6.60 8.13 -17.68
CA ARG A 51 7.12 9.13 -18.61
C ARG A 51 7.85 10.23 -17.84
N LEU A 52 9.09 10.50 -18.25
CA LEU A 52 9.81 11.68 -17.80
C LEU A 52 9.11 12.94 -18.33
N LEU A 53 8.74 13.85 -17.43
CA LEU A 53 8.18 15.15 -17.80
C LEU A 53 9.29 16.15 -18.16
N THR A 54 10.46 15.99 -17.56
CA THR A 54 11.66 16.78 -17.77
C THR A 54 12.88 15.84 -17.78
N THR A 55 14.03 16.33 -18.23
CA THR A 55 15.31 15.60 -18.11
C THR A 55 16.02 15.87 -16.78
N ASN A 56 15.44 16.70 -15.91
CA ASN A 56 15.99 16.97 -14.60
C ASN A 56 15.73 15.76 -13.68
N VAL A 57 16.80 15.19 -13.14
CA VAL A 57 16.74 14.01 -12.27
C VAL A 57 16.01 14.27 -10.96
N ASP A 58 15.93 15.55 -10.55
CA ASP A 58 15.24 15.97 -9.34
C ASP A 58 13.75 16.20 -9.55
N ASP A 59 13.18 15.97 -10.73
CA ASP A 59 11.74 16.10 -10.98
C ASP A 59 11.03 14.74 -10.94
N ASN A 60 9.77 14.72 -10.51
CA ASN A 60 8.99 13.48 -10.49
C ASN A 60 8.48 13.14 -11.91
N PRO A 61 8.55 11.87 -12.34
CA PRO A 61 7.93 11.47 -13.59
C PRO A 61 6.41 11.40 -13.46
N SER A 62 5.72 11.37 -14.60
CA SER A 62 4.30 10.98 -14.66
C SER A 62 4.21 9.46 -14.68
N VAL A 63 3.38 8.89 -13.80
CA VAL A 63 3.18 7.45 -13.67
C VAL A 63 1.70 7.12 -13.78
N THR A 64 1.39 6.10 -14.55
CA THR A 64 0.08 5.49 -14.62
C THR A 64 0.26 3.99 -14.42
N PHE A 65 -0.52 3.37 -13.54
CA PHE A 65 -0.45 1.92 -13.27
C PHE A 65 -1.54 1.12 -13.99
N ASN A 66 -2.63 1.78 -14.40
CA ASN A 66 -3.82 1.16 -14.99
C ASN A 66 -4.45 0.09 -14.09
N TYR A 67 -4.61 0.36 -12.79
CA TYR A 67 -5.20 -0.59 -11.85
C TYR A 67 -6.52 -1.17 -12.38
N PHE A 68 -6.61 -2.51 -12.36
CA PHE A 68 -7.77 -3.27 -12.80
C PHE A 68 -8.17 -3.07 -14.28
N GLN A 69 -7.28 -2.56 -15.12
CA GLN A 69 -7.50 -2.52 -16.56
C GLN A 69 -7.68 -3.92 -17.14
N ASN A 70 -6.90 -4.89 -16.66
CA ASN A 70 -7.20 -6.29 -16.89
C ASN A 70 -8.28 -6.72 -15.86
N PRO A 71 -9.45 -7.18 -16.32
CA PRO A 71 -10.55 -7.56 -15.42
C PRO A 71 -10.18 -8.72 -14.47
N GLN A 72 -9.20 -9.55 -14.84
CA GLN A 72 -8.74 -10.65 -13.98
C GLN A 72 -8.10 -10.15 -12.68
N ASP A 73 -7.45 -8.99 -12.70
CA ASP A 73 -6.86 -8.41 -11.49
C ASP A 73 -7.94 -8.05 -10.46
N LEU A 74 -9.07 -7.51 -10.93
CA LEU A 74 -10.21 -7.20 -10.07
C LEU A 74 -10.84 -8.48 -9.54
N GLN A 75 -10.95 -9.52 -10.38
CA GLN A 75 -11.47 -10.83 -9.96
C GLN A 75 -10.62 -11.43 -8.84
N HIS A 76 -9.29 -11.40 -8.95
CA HIS A 76 -8.40 -11.87 -7.90
C HIS A 76 -8.56 -11.07 -6.60
N CYS A 77 -8.63 -9.74 -6.70
CA CYS A 77 -8.85 -8.85 -5.55
C CYS A 77 -10.16 -9.17 -4.83
N VAL A 78 -11.26 -9.33 -5.57
CA VAL A 78 -12.57 -9.69 -5.01
C VAL A 78 -12.52 -11.05 -4.32
N GLN A 79 -11.84 -12.05 -4.90
CA GLN A 79 -11.67 -13.37 -4.27
C GLN A 79 -10.89 -13.27 -2.95
N GLY A 80 -9.78 -12.52 -2.92
CA GLY A 80 -9.02 -12.26 -1.69
C GLY A 80 -9.87 -11.62 -0.61
N MET A 81 -10.65 -10.59 -0.98
CA MET A 81 -11.57 -9.90 -0.06
C MET A 81 -12.68 -10.81 0.49
N GLN A 82 -13.21 -11.74 -0.30
CA GLN A 82 -14.19 -12.72 0.18
C GLN A 82 -13.60 -13.64 1.25
N ILE A 83 -12.33 -14.04 1.10
CA ILE A 83 -11.63 -14.84 2.10
C ILE A 83 -11.42 -14.02 3.37
N ILE A 84 -10.94 -12.79 3.24
CA ILE A 84 -10.70 -11.91 4.38
C ILE A 84 -12.00 -11.60 5.13
N SER A 85 -13.12 -11.38 4.42
CA SER A 85 -14.42 -11.17 5.04
C SER A 85 -14.85 -12.38 5.88
N LYS A 86 -14.64 -13.61 5.38
CA LYS A 86 -14.89 -14.85 6.14
C LYS A 86 -14.01 -14.93 7.39
N LEU A 87 -12.73 -14.59 7.27
CA LEU A 87 -11.78 -14.59 8.39
C LEU A 87 -12.13 -13.52 9.44
N ALA A 88 -12.50 -12.32 9.03
CA ALA A 88 -12.93 -11.25 9.94
C ALA A 88 -14.20 -11.64 10.72
N GLY A 89 -15.09 -12.46 10.13
CA GLY A 89 -16.21 -13.05 10.87
C GLY A 89 -15.80 -13.97 12.02
N THR A 90 -14.55 -14.44 12.06
CA THR A 90 -14.00 -15.26 13.16
C THR A 90 -13.25 -14.45 14.21
N ASN A 91 -12.81 -13.23 13.88
CA ASN A 91 -12.27 -12.24 14.83
C ASN A 91 -12.85 -10.85 14.49
N PRO A 92 -13.96 -10.44 15.14
CA PRO A 92 -14.73 -9.26 14.74
C PRO A 92 -14.02 -7.91 14.97
N GLN A 93 -12.84 -7.91 15.59
CA GLN A 93 -12.05 -6.70 15.80
C GLN A 93 -11.17 -6.33 14.59
N ALA A 94 -11.06 -7.23 13.59
CA ALA A 94 -10.22 -7.04 12.42
C ALA A 94 -10.79 -6.02 11.40
N THR A 95 -10.04 -4.97 11.15
CA THR A 95 -10.24 -3.97 10.09
C THR A 95 -9.63 -4.45 8.77
N VAL A 96 -10.39 -4.41 7.69
CA VAL A 96 -9.91 -4.86 6.37
C VAL A 96 -9.54 -3.67 5.51
N MET A 97 -8.31 -3.65 4.98
CA MET A 97 -7.86 -2.66 4.01
C MET A 97 -7.47 -3.30 2.68
N MET A 98 -8.02 -2.76 1.60
CA MET A 98 -7.66 -3.11 0.23
C MET A 98 -6.62 -2.10 -0.27
N LEU A 99 -5.49 -2.59 -0.77
CA LEU A 99 -4.50 -1.77 -1.46
C LEU A 99 -4.61 -2.05 -2.96
N GLY A 100 -5.27 -1.13 -3.67
CA GLY A 100 -5.33 -1.08 -5.14
C GLY A 100 -4.05 -0.52 -5.73
#